data_AF-A0A8T5EFF1-F1
#
_entry.id   AF-A0A8T5EFF1-F1
#
_cell.length_a   1.000
_cell.length_b   1.000
_cell.length_c   1.000
_cell.angle_alpha   90.00
_cell.angle_beta   90.00
_cell.angle_gamma   90.00
#
_symmetry.space_group_name_H-M   'P 1'
#
loop_
_entity.id
_entity.type
_entity.pdbx_description
1 polymer ?
#
loop_
_entity_poly.entity_id
_entity_poly.type
_entity_poly.pdbx_seq_one_letter_code
_entity_poly.pdbx_strand_id
1 'polypeptide(L)'
;TLLGIDISKGKSMLGIDLNEREILKLLTEHDGDKLLLLSPMGGQGFLIGRGNLQLSPSVLKAIGLDNILGVVTPAKLLGLSQVRIDTGDDKLDEEFQNRRYVKLLQGFRTTRIMKIASE
;
A
#
# COMPACT_ATOMS: atom_id res chain seq x y z
N THR A 1 12.69 -15.69 -6.83
CA THR A 1 13.10 -15.41 -5.44
C THR A 1 11.93 -14.74 -4.75
N LEU A 2 11.49 -15.23 -3.60
CA LEU A 2 10.56 -14.47 -2.76
C LEU A 2 11.39 -13.32 -2.17
N LEU A 3 11.06 -12.08 -2.54
CA LEU A 3 11.68 -10.88 -1.98
C LEU A 3 10.84 -10.49 -0.77
N GLY A 4 11.40 -10.51 0.44
CA GLY A 4 10.78 -10.06 1.68
C GLY A 4 10.88 -8.55 1.88
N ILE A 5 10.38 -8.09 3.03
CA ILE A 5 10.45 -6.67 3.43
C ILE A 5 11.32 -6.54 4.68
N ASP A 6 12.30 -5.64 4.64
CA ASP A 6 13.08 -5.27 5.81
C ASP A 6 12.29 -4.33 6.71
N ILE A 7 12.34 -4.53 8.02
CA ILE A 7 11.67 -3.67 9.00
C ILE A 7 12.69 -3.14 10.00
N SER A 8 12.67 -1.82 10.21
CA SER A 8 13.50 -1.13 11.20
C SER A 8 12.68 -0.18 12.07
N LYS A 9 13.18 0.07 13.29
CA LYS A 9 12.68 1.08 14.21
C LYS A 9 13.80 2.06 14.52
N GLY A 10 13.75 3.24 13.88
CA GLY A 10 14.85 4.20 13.93
C GLY A 10 16.11 3.61 13.31
N LYS A 11 17.18 3.48 14.10
CA LYS A 11 18.44 2.86 13.66
C LYS A 11 18.52 1.35 13.92
N SER A 12 17.54 0.78 14.62
CA SER A 12 17.51 -0.64 14.96
C SER A 12 16.83 -1.44 13.86
N MET A 13 17.52 -2.42 13.30
CA MET A 13 16.90 -3.40 12.42
C MET A 13 16.08 -4.39 13.27
N LEU A 14 14.80 -4.54 12.97
CA LEU A 14 13.92 -5.52 13.62
C LEU A 14 13.88 -6.84 12.85
N GLY A 15 14.13 -6.80 11.54
CA GLY A 15 14.30 -7.98 10.71
C GLY A 15 14.61 -7.64 9.25
N ILE A 16 15.16 -8.60 8.54
CA ILE A 16 15.58 -8.51 7.13
C ILE A 16 14.86 -9.61 6.36
N ASP A 17 14.43 -9.31 5.14
CA ASP A 17 13.78 -10.25 4.22
C ASP A 17 12.54 -10.94 4.83
N LEU A 18 11.76 -10.18 5.60
CA LEU A 18 10.62 -10.73 6.36
C LEU A 18 9.47 -11.13 5.45
N ASN A 19 8.83 -12.25 5.80
CA ASN A 19 7.60 -12.72 5.16
C ASN A 19 6.34 -12.13 5.82
N GLU A 20 5.16 -12.43 5.24
CA GLU A 20 3.86 -11.98 5.73
C GLU A 20 3.65 -12.23 7.23
N ARG A 21 3.94 -13.44 7.72
CA ARG A 21 3.69 -13.83 9.12
C ARG A 21 4.53 -12.99 10.09
N GLU A 22 5.77 -12.73 9.73
CA GLU A 22 6.70 -11.93 10.54
C GLU A 22 6.30 -10.45 10.57
N ILE A 23 5.89 -9.92 9.41
CA ILE A 23 5.37 -8.56 9.28
C ILE A 23 4.09 -8.41 10.12
N LEU A 24 3.14 -9.34 10.04
CA LEU A 24 1.91 -9.34 10.83
C LEU A 24 2.18 -9.36 12.33
N LYS A 25 3.15 -10.17 12.78
CA LYS A 25 3.55 -10.22 14.18
C LYS A 25 4.04 -8.85 14.65
N LEU A 26 4.96 -8.25 13.91
CA LEU A 26 5.51 -6.92 14.24
C LEU A 26 4.44 -5.82 14.23
N LEU A 27 3.50 -5.87 13.28
CA LEU A 27 2.38 -4.93 13.23
C LEU A 27 1.39 -5.12 14.40
N THR A 28 1.22 -6.35 14.88
CA THR A 28 0.31 -6.64 16.00
C THR A 28 0.92 -6.25 17.34
N GLU A 29 2.23 -6.46 17.51
CA GLU A 29 3.00 -6.05 18.70
C GLU A 29 3.27 -4.54 18.75
N HIS A 30 2.91 -3.79 17.70
CA HIS A 30 3.07 -2.34 17.64
C HIS A 30 1.81 -1.60 18.13
N ASP A 31 1.96 -0.87 19.24
CA ASP A 31 0.88 -0.09 19.87
C ASP A 31 0.65 1.31 19.27
N GLY A 32 1.49 1.75 18.32
CA GLY A 32 1.41 3.09 17.73
C GLY A 32 0.57 3.16 16.45
N ASP A 33 0.45 4.38 15.93
CA ASP A 33 -0.20 4.63 14.63
C ASP A 33 0.54 3.91 13.50
N LYS A 34 -0.24 3.30 12.61
CA LYS A 34 0.25 2.57 11.45
C LYS A 34 -0.10 3.38 10.22
N LEU A 35 0.86 3.60 9.32
CA LEU A 35 0.65 4.29 8.05
C LEU A 35 1.40 3.55 6.95
N LEU A 36 0.68 3.14 5.91
CA LEU A 36 1.27 2.52 4.73
C LEU A 36 1.42 3.57 3.62
N LEU A 37 2.67 3.82 3.22
CA LEU A 37 3.00 4.70 2.11
C LEU A 37 3.29 3.86 0.87
N LEU A 38 2.50 4.03 -0.19
CA LEU A 38 2.66 3.28 -1.44
C LEU A 38 2.86 4.20 -2.62
N SER A 39 3.81 3.90 -3.50
CA SER A 39 3.88 4.55 -4.81
C SER A 39 3.20 3.66 -5.84
N PRO A 40 2.32 4.22 -6.70
CA PRO A 40 1.86 3.50 -7.88
C PRO A 40 3.04 3.01 -8.73
N MET A 41 2.90 1.81 -9.28
CA MET A 41 3.81 1.26 -10.28
C MET A 41 3.61 2.00 -11.62
N GLY A 42 4.70 2.55 -12.16
CA GLY A 42 4.67 3.34 -13.40
C GLY A 42 4.12 2.55 -14.59
N GLY A 43 3.39 3.22 -15.48
CA GLY A 43 2.81 2.64 -16.70
C GLY A 43 1.58 1.76 -16.49
N GLN A 44 1.53 0.94 -15.42
CA GLN A 44 0.41 0.02 -15.18
C GLN A 44 -0.62 0.57 -14.19
N GLY A 45 -0.19 1.45 -13.27
CA GLY A 45 -1.07 2.18 -12.37
C GLY A 45 -1.50 1.43 -11.10
N PHE A 46 -0.98 0.23 -10.85
CA PHE A 46 -1.25 -0.50 -9.61
C PHE A 46 -0.65 0.24 -8.40
N LEU A 47 -1.51 0.57 -7.43
CA LEU A 47 -1.10 1.04 -6.11
C LEU A 47 -0.86 -0.15 -5.17
N ILE A 48 -1.73 -1.15 -5.26
CA ILE A 48 -1.59 -2.47 -4.62
C ILE A 48 -1.83 -3.51 -5.72
N GLY A 49 -1.00 -4.56 -5.76
CA GLY A 49 -1.13 -5.63 -6.74
C GLY A 49 -0.83 -6.99 -6.11
N ARG A 50 -1.45 -8.04 -6.65
CA ARG A 50 -1.40 -9.43 -6.16
C ARG A 50 -0.01 -10.03 -5.97
N GLY A 51 1.00 -9.49 -6.66
CA GLY A 51 2.38 -10.01 -6.62
C GLY A 51 3.16 -9.68 -5.34
N ASN A 52 2.70 -8.75 -4.51
CA ASN A 52 3.36 -8.39 -3.26
C ASN A 52 2.77 -9.19 -2.09
N LEU A 53 3.19 -10.45 -1.97
CA LEU A 53 2.67 -11.39 -0.97
C LEU A 53 2.94 -10.94 0.48
N GLN A 54 3.93 -10.08 0.71
CA GLN A 54 4.23 -9.51 2.02
C GLN A 54 3.20 -8.45 2.45
N LEU A 55 2.57 -7.76 1.50
CA LEU A 55 1.44 -6.86 1.73
C LEU A 55 0.12 -7.59 1.47
N SER A 56 -0.05 -8.74 2.13
CA SER A 56 -1.25 -9.56 2.03
C SER A 56 -2.51 -8.83 2.50
N PRO A 57 -3.71 -9.34 2.18
CA PRO A 57 -4.97 -8.81 2.72
C PRO A 57 -4.98 -8.70 4.24
N SER A 58 -4.37 -9.65 4.95
CA SER A 58 -4.25 -9.63 6.41
C SER A 58 -3.39 -8.47 6.90
N VAL A 59 -2.26 -8.21 6.21
CA VAL A 59 -1.36 -7.09 6.53
C VAL A 59 -2.05 -5.75 6.29
N LEU A 60 -2.74 -5.60 5.15
CA LEU A 60 -3.49 -4.39 4.82
C LEU A 60 -4.59 -4.11 5.85
N LYS A 61 -5.33 -5.15 6.27
CA LYS A 61 -6.35 -5.04 7.33
C LYS A 61 -5.75 -4.69 8.69
N ALA A 62 -4.59 -5.25 9.04
CA ALA A 62 -3.90 -4.95 10.30
C ALA A 62 -3.37 -3.49 10.39
N ILE A 63 -3.07 -2.87 9.24
CA ILE A 63 -2.72 -1.45 9.13
C ILE A 63 -3.98 -0.57 9.17
N GLY A 64 -5.07 -1.04 8.55
CA GLY A 64 -6.33 -0.32 8.40
C GLY A 64 -6.38 0.45 7.09
N LEU A 65 -7.48 0.31 6.34
CA LEU A 65 -7.58 0.84 4.97
C LEU A 65 -7.59 2.37 4.90
N ASP A 66 -8.04 3.04 5.96
CA ASP A 66 -7.98 4.50 6.10
C ASP A 66 -6.54 5.02 6.28
N ASN A 67 -5.61 4.13 6.64
CA ASN A 67 -4.22 4.43 6.87
C ASN A 67 -3.32 4.08 5.67
N ILE A 68 -3.90 3.99 4.48
CA ILE A 68 -3.17 3.78 3.23
C ILE A 68 -3.12 5.11 2.48
N LEU A 69 -1.92 5.66 2.36
CA LEU A 69 -1.67 6.91 1.64
C LEU A 69 -0.75 6.63 0.45
N GLY A 70 -1.22 6.95 -0.74
CA GLY A 70 -0.32 6.88 -1.89
C GLY A 70 0.63 8.07 -1.92
N VAL A 71 1.83 7.86 -2.45
CA VAL A 71 2.87 8.88 -2.64
C VAL A 71 3.33 8.85 -4.09
N VAL A 72 3.36 9.99 -4.75
CA VAL A 72 3.61 10.02 -6.20
C VAL A 72 4.38 11.26 -6.60
N THR A 73 5.31 11.11 -7.54
CA THR A 73 5.97 12.26 -8.16
C THR A 73 5.09 12.79 -9.30
N PRO A 74 5.20 14.08 -9.69
CA PRO A 74 4.51 14.58 -10.88
C PRO A 74 4.78 13.73 -12.14
N ALA A 75 6.01 13.23 -12.30
CA ALA A 75 6.38 12.37 -13.42
C ALA A 75 5.62 11.04 -13.44
N LYS A 76 5.39 10.40 -12.28
CA LYS A 76 4.61 9.15 -12.16
C LYS A 76 3.11 9.36 -12.40
N LEU A 77 2.62 10.59 -12.31
CA LEU A 77 1.24 10.94 -12.66
C LEU A 77 1.05 11.19 -14.16
N LEU A 78 2.12 11.43 -14.92
CA LEU A 78 2.01 11.62 -16.37
C LEU A 78 1.47 10.32 -16.99
N GLY A 79 0.23 10.39 -17.50
CA GLY A 79 -0.47 9.24 -18.09
C GLY A 79 -1.23 8.35 -17.09
N LEU A 80 -1.22 8.68 -15.79
CA LEU A 80 -2.02 7.97 -14.79
C LEU A 80 -3.33 8.72 -14.52
N SER A 81 -4.45 8.22 -15.03
CA SER A 81 -5.79 8.78 -14.80
C SER A 81 -6.53 8.13 -13.63
N GLN A 82 -6.14 6.89 -13.29
CA GLN A 82 -6.75 6.07 -12.25
C GLN A 82 -5.71 5.14 -11.64
N VAL A 83 -5.91 4.74 -10.39
CA VAL A 83 -5.09 3.71 -9.74
C VAL A 83 -5.77 2.35 -9.83
N ARG A 84 -5.00 1.27 -9.90
CA ARG A 84 -5.51 -0.10 -9.80
C ARG A 84 -5.19 -0.66 -8.42
N ILE A 85 -6.10 -1.45 -7.89
CA ILE A 85 -5.95 -2.17 -6.63
C ILE A 85 -6.39 -3.60 -6.92
N ASP A 86 -5.50 -4.54 -6.66
CA ASP A 86 -5.75 -5.98 -6.68
C ASP A 86 -5.00 -6.56 -5.48
N THR A 87 -5.74 -6.94 -4.46
CA THR A 87 -5.19 -7.51 -3.22
C THR A 87 -5.17 -9.04 -3.26
N GLY A 88 -5.81 -9.65 -4.26
CA GLY A 88 -6.05 -11.09 -4.33
C GLY A 88 -7.12 -11.60 -3.36
N ASP A 89 -7.89 -10.71 -2.71
CA ASP A 89 -9.04 -11.03 -1.86
C ASP A 89 -10.26 -10.21 -2.33
N ASP A 90 -11.22 -10.90 -2.95
CA ASP A 90 -12.37 -10.26 -3.62
C ASP A 90 -13.15 -9.31 -2.70
N LYS A 91 -13.28 -9.67 -1.40
CA LYS A 91 -13.98 -8.84 -0.42
C LYS A 91 -13.23 -7.55 -0.13
N LEU A 92 -11.92 -7.63 0.06
CA LEU A 92 -11.08 -6.46 0.28
C LEU A 92 -11.02 -5.59 -0.97
N ASP A 93 -10.96 -6.19 -2.16
CA ASP A 93 -11.02 -5.46 -3.42
C ASP A 93 -12.35 -4.72 -3.59
N GLU A 94 -13.47 -5.35 -3.22
CA GLU A 94 -14.79 -4.70 -3.16
C GLU A 94 -14.81 -3.53 -2.17
N GLU A 95 -14.20 -3.67 -0.98
CA GLU A 95 -14.07 -2.57 -0.01
C GLU A 95 -13.32 -1.37 -0.60
N PHE A 96 -12.25 -1.61 -1.36
CA PHE A 96 -11.54 -0.55 -2.07
C PHE A 96 -12.38 0.06 -3.19
N GLN A 97 -13.09 -0.75 -3.98
CA GLN A 97 -13.98 -0.25 -5.03
C GLN A 97 -15.10 0.64 -4.46
N ASN A 98 -15.66 0.26 -3.31
CA ASN A 98 -16.68 1.04 -2.61
C ASN A 98 -16.18 2.41 -2.15
N ARG A 99 -14.89 2.56 -1.84
CA ARG A 99 -14.27 3.86 -1.53
C ARG A 99 -14.14 4.77 -2.75
N ARG A 100 -14.13 4.21 -3.97
CA ARG A 100 -14.03 4.87 -5.30
C ARG A 100 -12.79 5.71 -5.57
N TYR A 101 -12.13 6.23 -4.54
CA TYR A 101 -11.01 7.15 -4.66
C TYR A 101 -9.93 6.87 -3.62
N VAL A 102 -8.70 7.20 -3.95
CA VAL A 102 -7.54 7.20 -3.04
C VAL A 102 -6.89 8.59 -3.01
N LYS A 103 -6.32 8.94 -1.86
CA LYS A 103 -5.48 10.13 -1.72
C LYS A 103 -4.05 9.80 -2.11
N LEU A 104 -3.46 10.60 -2.98
CA LEU A 104 -2.04 10.56 -3.34
C LEU A 104 -1.35 11.87 -2.92
N LEU A 105 -0.30 11.79 -2.11
CA LEU A 105 0.58 12.92 -1.84
C LEU A 105 1.51 13.14 -3.04
N GLN A 106 1.28 14.24 -3.77
CA GLN A 106 2.04 14.70 -4.92
C GLN A 106 3.12 15.73 -4.51
N GLY A 107 4.06 15.33 -3.67
CA GLY A 107 5.09 16.24 -3.12
C GLY A 107 4.60 17.08 -1.94
N PHE A 108 5.32 18.16 -1.63
CA PHE A 108 5.10 18.90 -0.38
C PHE A 108 3.72 19.57 -0.37
N ARG A 109 2.90 19.20 0.63
CA ARG A 109 1.57 19.78 0.90
C ARG A 109 0.61 19.78 -0.30
N THR A 110 0.84 18.92 -1.29
CA THR A 110 0.02 18.82 -2.50
C THR A 110 -0.58 17.44 -2.56
N THR A 111 -1.90 17.33 -2.52
CA THR A 111 -2.61 16.04 -2.58
C THR A 111 -3.46 15.99 -3.83
N ARG A 112 -3.49 14.82 -4.48
CA ARG A 112 -4.45 14.48 -5.52
C ARG A 112 -5.40 13.40 -5.03
N ILE A 113 -6.66 13.54 -5.41
CA ILE A 113 -7.66 12.48 -5.26
C ILE A 113 -7.74 11.78 -6.61
N MET A 114 -7.47 10.47 -6.62
CA MET A 114 -7.42 9.66 -7.82
C MET A 114 -8.51 8.61 -7.76
N LYS A 115 -9.20 8.39 -8.88
CA LYS A 115 -10.21 7.34 -8.98
C LYS A 115 -9.54 5.96 -8.90
N ILE A 116 -10.17 5.03 -8.21
CA ILE A 116 -9.85 3.61 -8.27
C ILE A 116 -10.50 3.06 -9.54
N ALA A 117 -9.69 2.38 -10.36
CA ALA A 117 -10.14 1.77 -11.60
C ALA A 117 -11.21 0.74 -11.29
N SER A 118 -12.39 0.91 -11.88
CA SER A 118 -13.42 -0.12 -11.87
C SER A 118 -13.01 -1.17 -12.90
N GLU A 119 -13.11 -2.45 -12.54
CA GLU A 119 -12.99 -3.54 -13.51
C GLU A 119 -14.09 -3.46 -14.59
#